data_AF-A0A090C1Z2-F1
#
_entry.id   AF-A0A090C1Z2-F1
#
_cell.length_a   1.000
_cell.length_b   1.000
_cell.length_c   1.000
_cell.angle_alpha   90.00
_cell.angle_beta   90.00
_cell.angle_gamma   90.00
#
_symmetry.space_group_name_H-M   'P 1'
#
loop_
_entity.id
_entity.type
_entity.pdbx_description
1 polymer ?
#
loop_
_entity_poly.entity_id
_entity_poly.type
_entity_poly.pdbx_seq_one_letter_code
_entity_poly.pdbx_strand_id
1 'polypeptide(L)'
;MSAEIASITSAFIQGWFTIMGAFLGAAALIGTFWFGAKSALNAHKADKLAEAKRDSYLELVKSWFNFILVFSSYQKINEDDDLNTQMNDFFDKLSLSFKDLTTALHQSSFISEPLTKEKILDFTMKLSEDYFFLTGKVAQYYLIKEERNEIYLQLMDFMNNYGLKCLELQKDLRIEIGISEDDVINSRILKKQKEFAEKMKNKIMKIRGHDFGL
;
A
#
# COMPACT_ATOMS: atom_id res chain seq x y z
N MET A 1 25.69 -67.79 -42.46
CA MET A 1 26.07 -66.69 -41.53
C MET A 1 25.83 -67.23 -40.12
N SER A 2 26.88 -67.47 -39.33
CA SER A 2 26.82 -68.28 -38.11
C SER A 2 26.08 -67.57 -36.97
N ALA A 3 25.43 -68.34 -36.08
CA ALA A 3 24.70 -67.85 -34.91
C ALA A 3 25.55 -66.95 -34.00
N GLU A 4 26.87 -67.11 -34.02
CA GLU A 4 27.84 -66.25 -33.31
C GLU A 4 27.87 -64.81 -33.86
N ILE A 5 27.79 -64.61 -35.18
CA ILE A 5 27.75 -63.27 -35.79
C ILE A 5 26.43 -62.58 -35.44
N ALA A 6 25.31 -63.32 -35.45
CA ALA A 6 24.01 -62.81 -35.02
C ALA A 6 24.01 -62.41 -33.53
N SER A 7 24.63 -63.23 -32.66
CA SER A 7 24.75 -62.97 -31.22
C SER A 7 25.66 -61.77 -30.89
N ILE A 8 26.76 -61.59 -31.63
CA ILE A 8 27.66 -60.43 -31.46
C ILE A 8 26.95 -59.14 -31.93
N THR A 9 26.21 -59.23 -33.04
CA THR A 9 25.47 -58.09 -33.59
C THR A 9 24.30 -57.71 -32.68
N SER A 10 23.57 -58.68 -32.12
CA SER A 10 22.49 -58.41 -31.15
C SER A 10 23.04 -57.84 -29.84
N ALA A 11 24.16 -58.34 -29.31
CA ALA A 11 24.79 -57.81 -28.11
C ALA A 11 25.32 -56.38 -28.33
N PHE A 12 25.86 -56.07 -29.52
CA PHE A 12 26.30 -54.73 -29.88
C PHE A 12 25.13 -53.75 -29.99
N ILE A 13 24.04 -54.14 -30.66
CA ILE A 13 22.82 -53.34 -30.78
C ILE A 13 22.19 -53.10 -29.41
N GLN A 14 22.09 -54.13 -28.57
CA GLN A 14 21.50 -54.05 -27.23
C GLN A 14 22.36 -53.19 -26.28
N GLY A 15 23.70 -53.31 -26.37
CA GLY A 15 24.63 -52.44 -25.64
C GLY A 15 24.52 -50.99 -26.08
N TRP A 16 24.40 -50.72 -27.39
CA TRP A 16 24.25 -49.36 -27.93
C TRP A 16 22.92 -48.72 -27.52
N PHE A 17 21.80 -49.44 -27.59
CA PHE A 17 20.50 -48.93 -27.12
C PHE A 17 20.48 -48.70 -25.60
N THR A 18 21.21 -49.52 -24.83
CA THR A 18 21.35 -49.32 -23.38
C THR A 18 22.17 -48.08 -23.06
N ILE A 19 23.27 -47.84 -23.77
CA ILE A 19 24.11 -46.64 -23.63
C ILE A 19 23.35 -45.38 -24.04
N MET A 20 22.64 -45.42 -25.17
CA MET A 20 21.82 -44.30 -25.64
C MET A 20 20.62 -44.04 -24.71
N GLY A 21 19.98 -45.09 -24.19
CA GLY A 21 18.93 -44.99 -23.19
C GLY A 21 19.41 -44.39 -21.87
N ALA A 22 20.60 -44.77 -21.40
CA ALA A 22 21.23 -44.19 -20.22
C ALA A 22 21.61 -42.72 -20.44
N PHE A 23 22.08 -42.36 -21.63
CA PHE A 23 22.43 -40.97 -21.99
C PHE A 23 21.20 -40.06 -22.06
N LEU A 24 20.11 -40.55 -22.68
CA LEU A 24 18.82 -39.83 -22.73
C LEU A 24 18.18 -39.71 -21.35
N GLY A 25 18.26 -40.75 -20.52
CA GLY A 25 17.81 -40.73 -19.13
C GLY A 25 18.59 -39.72 -18.27
N ALA A 26 19.91 -39.66 -18.41
CA ALA A 26 20.76 -38.70 -17.71
C ALA A 26 20.50 -37.25 -18.16
N ALA A 27 20.32 -37.01 -19.46
CA ALA A 27 19.98 -35.69 -19.99
C ALA A 27 18.59 -35.20 -19.53
N ALA A 28 17.60 -36.09 -19.45
CA ALA A 28 16.27 -35.79 -18.93
C ALA A 28 16.27 -35.46 -17.42
N LEU A 29 17.12 -36.13 -16.63
CA LEU A 29 17.35 -35.83 -15.22
C LEU A 29 18.01 -34.45 -15.04
N ILE A 30 19.06 -34.14 -15.79
CA ILE A 30 19.72 -32.82 -15.74
C ILE A 30 18.73 -31.71 -16.15
N GLY A 31 17.91 -31.95 -17.18
CA GLY A 31 16.85 -31.03 -17.60
C GLY A 31 15.80 -30.79 -16.51
N THR A 32 15.27 -31.85 -15.89
CA THR A 32 14.27 -31.73 -14.82
C THR A 32 14.82 -31.06 -13.56
N PHE A 33 16.08 -31.33 -13.18
CA PHE A 33 16.75 -30.60 -12.09
C PHE A 33 16.97 -29.13 -12.43
N TRP A 34 17.36 -28.79 -13.68
CA TRP A 34 17.60 -27.40 -14.07
C TRP A 34 16.30 -26.59 -14.17
N PHE A 35 15.25 -27.16 -14.77
CA PHE A 35 13.92 -26.53 -14.81
C PHE A 35 13.30 -26.46 -13.42
N GLY A 36 13.43 -27.50 -12.60
CA GLY A 36 12.96 -27.52 -11.21
C GLY A 36 13.69 -26.50 -10.33
N ALA A 37 15.02 -26.40 -10.42
CA ALA A 37 15.82 -25.42 -9.70
C ALA A 37 15.54 -23.99 -10.17
N LYS A 38 15.38 -23.75 -11.47
CA LYS A 38 15.01 -22.43 -12.01
C LYS A 38 13.58 -22.04 -11.62
N SER A 39 12.65 -22.98 -11.63
CA SER A 39 11.27 -22.77 -11.16
C SER A 39 11.23 -22.49 -9.67
N ALA A 40 11.99 -23.24 -8.85
CA ALA A 40 12.10 -23.02 -7.41
C ALA A 40 12.80 -21.68 -7.09
N LEU A 41 13.83 -21.30 -7.84
CA LEU A 41 14.51 -20.00 -7.69
C LEU A 41 13.59 -18.83 -8.09
N ASN A 42 12.81 -18.99 -9.15
CA ASN A 42 11.82 -18.01 -9.59
C ASN A 42 10.66 -17.91 -8.58
N ALA A 43 10.18 -19.04 -8.05
CA ALA A 43 9.19 -19.08 -6.99
C ALA A 43 9.72 -18.39 -5.72
N HIS A 44 10.95 -18.71 -5.30
CA HIS A 44 11.58 -18.06 -4.14
C HIS A 44 11.80 -16.55 -4.35
N LYS A 45 12.17 -16.11 -5.56
CA LYS A 45 12.27 -14.68 -5.89
C LYS A 45 10.90 -14.00 -5.87
N ALA A 46 9.87 -14.67 -6.40
CA ALA A 46 8.50 -14.18 -6.37
C ALA A 46 7.97 -14.08 -4.93
N ASP A 47 8.23 -15.08 -4.09
CA ASP A 47 7.88 -15.08 -2.67
C ASP A 47 8.59 -13.95 -1.92
N LYS A 48 9.90 -13.76 -2.15
CA LYS A 48 10.66 -12.65 -1.55
C LYS A 48 10.17 -11.28 -2.03
N LEU A 49 9.77 -11.15 -3.29
CA LEU A 49 9.16 -9.94 -3.80
C LEU A 49 7.78 -9.70 -3.19
N ALA A 50 6.95 -10.74 -3.03
CA ALA A 50 5.66 -10.65 -2.38
C ALA A 50 5.78 -10.26 -0.90
N GLU A 51 6.76 -10.83 -0.18
CA GLU A 51 7.11 -10.41 1.19
C GLU A 51 7.52 -8.93 1.23
N ALA A 52 8.43 -8.50 0.34
CA ALA A 52 8.88 -7.11 0.27
C ALA A 52 7.74 -6.14 -0.07
N LYS A 53 6.86 -6.49 -1.01
CA LYS A 53 5.65 -5.71 -1.34
C LYS A 53 4.73 -5.60 -0.14
N ARG A 54 4.41 -6.71 0.52
CA ARG A 54 3.58 -6.75 1.73
C ARG A 54 4.14 -5.83 2.81
N ASP A 55 5.42 -5.95 3.11
CA ASP A 55 6.05 -5.19 4.18
C ASP A 55 6.09 -3.69 3.86
N SER A 56 6.39 -3.32 2.60
CA SER A 56 6.30 -1.93 2.12
C SER A 56 4.88 -1.37 2.22
N TYR A 57 3.86 -2.14 1.83
CA TYR A 57 2.46 -1.68 1.85
C TYR A 57 1.92 -1.58 3.28
N LEU A 58 2.36 -2.43 4.19
CA LEU A 58 2.04 -2.31 5.62
C LEU A 58 2.67 -1.07 6.24
N GLU A 59 3.92 -0.75 5.90
CA GLU A 59 4.55 0.49 6.36
C GLU A 59 3.84 1.72 5.78
N LEU A 60 3.40 1.69 4.51
CA LEU A 60 2.58 2.76 3.94
C LEU A 60 1.28 2.97 4.71
N VAL A 61 0.55 1.90 5.02
CA VAL A 61 -0.68 1.97 5.81
C VAL A 61 -0.40 2.59 7.19
N LYS A 62 0.66 2.15 7.86
CA LYS A 62 1.08 2.68 9.16
C LYS A 62 1.43 4.16 9.09
N SER A 63 2.21 4.59 8.10
CA SER A 63 2.59 6.00 7.92
C SER A 63 1.38 6.87 7.60
N TRP A 64 0.41 6.37 6.82
CA TRP A 64 -0.86 7.05 6.57
C TRP A 64 -1.67 7.27 7.85
N PHE A 65 -1.81 6.23 8.68
CA PHE A 65 -2.48 6.35 9.97
C PHE A 65 -1.76 7.32 10.91
N ASN A 66 -0.42 7.27 10.97
CA ASN A 66 0.35 8.20 11.78
C ASN A 66 0.14 9.65 11.33
N PHE A 67 0.19 9.90 10.02
CA PHE A 67 -0.11 11.21 9.45
C PHE A 67 -1.51 11.69 9.83
N ILE A 68 -2.55 10.86 9.71
CA ILE A 68 -3.92 11.23 10.12
C ILE A 68 -3.99 11.59 11.60
N LEU A 69 -3.35 10.82 12.47
CA LEU A 69 -3.36 11.04 13.91
C LEU A 69 -2.67 12.35 14.29
N VAL A 70 -1.50 12.60 13.72
CA VAL A 70 -0.76 13.85 13.90
C VAL A 70 -1.56 15.01 13.35
N PHE A 71 -2.04 14.90 12.10
CA PHE A 71 -2.86 15.92 11.47
C PHE A 71 -4.04 16.27 12.37
N SER A 72 -4.84 15.29 12.80
CA SER A 72 -6.04 15.50 13.64
C SER A 72 -5.75 16.14 15.01
N SER A 73 -4.49 16.17 15.45
CA SER A 73 -4.11 16.75 16.74
C SER A 73 -4.12 18.29 16.77
N TYR A 74 -4.22 18.97 15.61
CA TYR A 74 -4.31 20.44 15.51
C TYR A 74 -5.42 21.06 16.38
N GLN A 75 -6.43 20.25 16.69
CA GLN A 75 -7.62 20.66 17.44
C GLN A 75 -7.35 20.83 18.94
N LYS A 76 -6.22 20.29 19.44
CA LYS A 76 -5.84 20.31 20.84
C LYS A 76 -5.11 21.62 21.16
N ILE A 77 -5.88 22.67 21.37
CA ILE A 77 -5.37 23.95 21.85
C ILE A 77 -5.57 24.00 23.36
N ASN A 78 -4.48 24.16 24.10
CA ASN A 78 -4.52 24.53 25.51
C ASN A 78 -4.54 26.06 25.61
N GLU A 79 -5.57 26.63 26.24
CA GLU A 79 -5.70 28.08 26.38
C GLU A 79 -4.67 28.68 27.37
N ASP A 80 -4.09 27.86 28.23
CA ASP A 80 -3.10 28.28 29.24
C ASP A 80 -1.65 28.30 28.70
N ASP A 81 -1.39 27.69 27.54
CA ASP A 81 -0.06 27.57 26.95
C ASP A 81 0.15 28.58 25.81
N ASP A 82 1.40 28.96 25.53
CA ASP A 82 1.75 29.84 24.41
C ASP A 82 1.31 29.23 23.06
N LEU A 83 0.46 29.96 22.34
CA LEU A 83 -0.15 29.51 21.09
C LEU A 83 0.89 29.27 19.99
N ASN A 84 1.93 30.11 19.92
CA ASN A 84 2.98 29.99 18.91
C ASN A 84 3.81 28.72 19.13
N THR A 85 4.14 28.41 20.38
CA THR A 85 4.84 27.18 20.76
C THR A 85 4.00 25.96 20.38
N GLN A 86 2.71 25.93 20.74
CA GLN A 86 1.80 24.84 20.37
C GLN A 86 1.69 24.65 18.85
N MET A 87 1.58 25.76 18.11
CA MET A 87 1.49 25.74 16.65
C MET A 87 2.78 25.23 15.99
N ASN A 88 3.95 25.68 16.46
CA ASN A 88 5.24 25.22 15.97
C ASN A 88 5.44 23.72 16.25
N ASP A 89 5.16 23.28 17.49
CA ASP A 89 5.20 21.87 17.88
C ASP A 89 4.33 20.98 17.00
N PHE A 90 3.13 21.48 16.65
CA PHE A 90 2.23 20.79 15.73
C PHE A 90 2.84 20.69 14.33
N PHE A 91 3.33 21.80 13.77
CA PHE A 91 3.88 21.82 12.41
C PHE A 91 5.17 21.01 12.26
N ASP A 92 6.00 20.93 13.29
CA ASP A 92 7.18 20.07 13.32
C ASP A 92 6.78 18.59 13.24
N LYS A 93 5.82 18.18 14.08
CA LYS A 93 5.28 16.81 14.06
C LYS A 93 4.60 16.50 12.73
N LEU A 94 3.81 17.44 12.21
CA LEU A 94 3.10 17.28 10.95
C LEU A 94 4.09 17.09 9.81
N SER A 95 5.11 17.95 9.71
CA SER A 95 6.14 17.87 8.68
C SER A 95 6.92 16.56 8.73
N LEU A 96 7.25 16.09 9.94
CA LEU A 96 7.89 14.79 10.12
C LEU A 96 7.00 13.64 9.64
N SER A 97 5.74 13.61 10.08
CA SER A 97 4.78 12.58 9.67
C SER A 97 4.49 12.58 8.16
N PHE A 98 4.48 13.76 7.53
CA PHE A 98 4.30 13.92 6.10
C PHE A 98 5.52 13.42 5.32
N LYS A 99 6.74 13.71 5.80
CA LYS A 99 7.98 13.16 5.24
C LYS A 99 8.00 11.63 5.31
N ASP A 100 7.58 11.06 6.44
CA ASP A 100 7.54 9.60 6.61
C ASP A 100 6.49 8.94 5.69
N LEU A 101 5.32 9.58 5.54
CA LEU A 101 4.28 9.14 4.59
C LEU A 101 4.76 9.20 3.14
N THR A 102 5.32 10.32 2.70
CA THR A 102 5.84 10.47 1.33
C THR A 102 6.97 9.49 1.05
N THR A 103 7.84 9.22 2.03
CA THR A 103 8.85 8.17 1.93
C THR A 103 8.22 6.79 1.70
N ALA A 104 7.22 6.42 2.50
CA ALA A 104 6.55 5.13 2.37
C ALA A 104 5.76 5.00 1.05
N LEU A 105 5.19 6.10 0.55
CA LEU A 105 4.55 6.16 -0.77
C LEU A 105 5.58 5.91 -1.89
N HIS A 106 6.74 6.57 -1.85
CA HIS A 106 7.79 6.35 -2.84
C HIS A 106 8.37 4.94 -2.79
N GLN A 107 8.59 4.37 -1.59
CA GLN A 107 9.01 2.98 -1.42
C GLN A 107 8.00 2.01 -2.01
N SER A 108 6.71 2.24 -1.76
CA SER A 108 5.63 1.43 -2.31
C SER A 108 5.60 1.55 -3.84
N SER A 109 5.64 2.75 -4.40
CA SER A 109 5.72 2.97 -5.86
C SER A 109 6.94 2.28 -6.50
N PHE A 110 8.08 2.22 -5.80
CA PHE A 110 9.28 1.58 -6.31
C PHE A 110 9.11 0.05 -6.47
N ILE A 111 8.40 -0.58 -5.53
CA ILE A 111 8.18 -2.04 -5.53
C ILE A 111 6.91 -2.46 -6.30
N SER A 112 6.05 -1.50 -6.64
CA SER A 112 4.76 -1.75 -7.31
C SER A 112 4.87 -2.11 -8.79
N GLU A 113 3.84 -2.79 -9.30
CA GLU A 113 3.63 -2.99 -10.74
C GLU A 113 3.35 -1.65 -11.44
N PRO A 114 3.62 -1.51 -12.76
CA PRO A 114 3.55 -0.22 -13.46
C PRO A 114 2.25 0.58 -13.26
N LEU A 115 1.09 -0.08 -13.33
CA LEU A 115 -0.21 0.59 -13.18
C LEU A 115 -0.46 1.06 -11.74
N THR A 116 -0.13 0.22 -10.74
CA THR A 116 -0.27 0.61 -9.33
C THR A 116 0.72 1.72 -8.98
N LYS A 117 1.94 1.64 -9.51
CA LYS A 117 2.98 2.67 -9.36
C LYS A 117 2.49 4.03 -9.85
N GLU A 118 1.89 4.10 -11.04
CA GLU A 118 1.31 5.33 -11.58
C GLU A 118 0.29 5.93 -10.61
N LYS A 119 -0.68 5.12 -10.13
CA LYS A 119 -1.69 5.56 -9.16
C LYS A 119 -1.10 6.04 -7.84
N ILE A 120 -0.07 5.36 -7.31
CA ILE A 120 0.62 5.79 -6.08
C ILE A 120 1.29 7.15 -6.32
N LEU A 121 1.97 7.33 -7.45
CA LEU A 121 2.66 8.58 -7.77
C LEU A 121 1.66 9.73 -7.95
N ASP A 122 0.56 9.51 -8.66
CA ASP A 122 -0.51 10.50 -8.81
C ASP A 122 -1.09 10.93 -7.47
N PHE A 123 -1.38 9.95 -6.60
CA PHE A 123 -1.79 10.22 -5.22
C PHE A 123 -0.74 11.04 -4.46
N THR A 124 0.54 10.66 -4.57
CA THR A 124 1.65 11.31 -3.86
C THR A 124 1.83 12.76 -4.29
N MET A 125 1.82 13.01 -5.61
CA MET A 125 1.94 14.35 -6.19
C MET A 125 0.76 15.20 -5.74
N LYS A 126 -0.47 14.69 -5.85
CA LYS A 126 -1.65 15.44 -5.46
C LYS A 126 -1.71 15.75 -3.97
N LEU A 127 -1.36 14.79 -3.12
CA LEU A 127 -1.26 15.00 -1.68
C LEU A 127 -0.20 16.06 -1.34
N SER A 128 0.93 16.07 -2.05
CA SER A 128 2.00 17.04 -1.83
C SER A 128 1.62 18.47 -2.24
N GLU A 129 0.89 18.62 -3.35
CA GLU A 129 0.30 19.90 -3.74
C GLU A 129 -0.68 20.41 -2.68
N ASP A 130 -1.60 19.54 -2.26
CA ASP A 130 -2.66 19.95 -1.34
C ASP A 130 -2.16 20.09 0.11
N TYR A 131 -1.00 19.55 0.45
CA TYR A 131 -0.36 19.71 1.77
C TYR A 131 -0.09 21.19 2.10
N PHE A 132 0.27 22.01 1.12
CA PHE A 132 0.44 23.45 1.32
C PHE A 132 -0.88 24.14 1.69
N PHE A 133 -1.99 23.73 1.05
CA PHE A 133 -3.31 24.22 1.41
C PHE A 133 -3.71 23.81 2.83
N LEU A 134 -3.48 22.54 3.19
CA LEU A 134 -3.74 22.01 4.52
C LEU A 134 -3.01 22.77 5.61
N THR A 135 -1.71 22.97 5.46
CA THR A 135 -0.88 23.67 6.45
C THR A 135 -1.33 25.11 6.63
N GLY A 136 -1.64 25.83 5.54
CA GLY A 136 -2.20 27.18 5.60
C GLY A 136 -3.54 27.24 6.34
N LYS A 137 -4.44 26.29 6.09
CA LYS A 137 -5.73 26.21 6.80
C LYS A 137 -5.57 25.88 8.27
N VAL A 138 -4.65 24.99 8.63
CA VAL A 138 -4.37 24.73 10.04
C VAL A 138 -3.77 25.95 10.74
N ALA A 139 -2.87 26.70 10.08
CA ALA A 139 -2.34 27.94 10.64
C ALA A 139 -3.48 28.95 10.92
N GLN A 140 -4.42 29.10 9.98
CA GLN A 140 -5.62 29.92 10.18
C GLN A 140 -6.46 29.44 11.37
N TYR A 141 -6.60 28.12 11.57
CA TYR A 141 -7.31 27.57 12.73
C TYR A 141 -6.69 28.00 14.06
N TYR A 142 -5.35 28.01 14.16
CA TYR A 142 -4.67 28.51 15.36
C TYR A 142 -4.91 30.02 15.54
N LEU A 143 -4.72 30.80 14.48
CA LEU A 143 -4.65 32.27 14.52
C LEU A 143 -6.01 32.99 14.57
N ILE A 144 -7.08 32.41 14.00
CA ILE A 144 -8.38 33.08 13.80
C ILE A 144 -9.46 32.31 14.58
N LYS A 145 -9.75 32.73 15.81
CA LYS A 145 -10.64 32.00 16.73
C LYS A 145 -12.07 31.89 16.20
N GLU A 146 -12.54 32.94 15.52
CA GLU A 146 -13.89 33.11 15.01
C GLU A 146 -14.20 32.12 13.86
N GLU A 147 -13.20 31.81 13.03
CA GLU A 147 -13.35 30.93 11.86
C GLU A 147 -13.07 29.45 12.17
N ARG A 148 -12.66 29.12 13.40
CA ARG A 148 -12.22 27.75 13.77
C ARG A 148 -13.22 26.67 13.40
N ASN A 149 -14.51 26.92 13.61
CA ASN A 149 -15.54 25.92 13.30
C ASN A 149 -15.68 25.68 11.79
N GLU A 150 -15.60 26.73 10.98
CA GLU A 150 -15.65 26.59 9.52
C GLU A 150 -14.40 25.88 9.00
N ILE A 151 -13.22 26.33 9.43
CA ILE A 151 -11.93 25.75 9.03
C ILE A 151 -11.88 24.27 9.44
N TYR A 152 -12.37 23.95 10.63
CA TYR A 152 -12.47 22.57 11.10
C TYR A 152 -13.26 21.67 10.15
N LEU A 153 -14.43 22.14 9.70
CA LEU A 153 -15.29 21.41 8.77
C LEU A 153 -14.61 21.25 7.41
N GLN A 154 -13.97 22.31 6.91
CA GLN A 154 -13.17 22.25 5.67
C GLN A 154 -12.06 21.21 5.76
N LEU A 155 -11.30 21.18 6.87
CA LEU A 155 -10.22 20.22 7.10
C LEU A 155 -10.74 18.78 7.25
N MET A 156 -11.91 18.58 7.89
CA MET A 156 -12.56 17.28 7.98
C MET A 156 -12.98 16.75 6.60
N ASP A 157 -13.67 17.58 5.81
CA ASP A 157 -14.15 17.19 4.48
C ASP A 157 -12.97 16.89 3.55
N PHE A 158 -11.91 17.71 3.63
CA PHE A 158 -10.67 17.47 2.94
C PHE A 158 -10.05 16.11 3.28
N MET A 159 -9.86 15.82 4.57
CA MET A 159 -9.25 14.55 5.01
C MET A 159 -10.15 13.34 4.71
N ASN A 160 -11.47 13.51 4.76
CA ASN A 160 -12.40 12.46 4.38
C ASN A 160 -12.24 12.10 2.89
N ASN A 161 -12.14 13.09 2.00
CA ASN A 161 -11.91 12.86 0.58
C ASN A 161 -10.61 12.09 0.32
N TYR A 162 -9.54 12.42 1.05
CA TYR A 162 -8.30 11.66 0.97
C TYR A 162 -8.41 10.25 1.55
N GLY A 163 -9.14 10.07 2.65
CA GLY A 163 -9.45 8.75 3.20
C GLY A 163 -10.15 7.84 2.19
N LEU A 164 -11.09 8.38 1.40
CA LEU A 164 -11.76 7.63 0.33
C LEU A 164 -10.79 7.25 -0.81
N LYS A 165 -9.93 8.16 -1.25
CA LYS A 165 -8.89 7.87 -2.25
C LYS A 165 -7.90 6.81 -1.74
N CYS A 166 -7.54 6.86 -0.45
CA CYS A 166 -6.69 5.84 0.17
C CYS A 166 -7.35 4.46 0.19
N LEU A 167 -8.67 4.37 0.36
CA LEU A 167 -9.38 3.08 0.24
C LEU A 167 -9.27 2.50 -1.18
N GLU A 168 -9.43 3.33 -2.20
CA GLU A 168 -9.28 2.91 -3.59
C GLU A 168 -7.85 2.43 -3.85
N LEU A 169 -6.85 3.20 -3.41
CA LEU A 169 -5.45 2.79 -3.51
C LEU A 169 -5.16 1.50 -2.75
N GLN A 170 -5.75 1.32 -1.56
CA GLN A 170 -5.61 0.10 -0.77
C GLN A 170 -6.14 -1.14 -1.52
N LYS A 171 -7.23 -1.00 -2.27
CA LYS A 171 -7.75 -2.07 -3.14
C LYS A 171 -6.71 -2.47 -4.19
N ASP A 172 -6.10 -1.50 -4.86
CA ASP A 172 -5.06 -1.76 -5.88
C ASP A 172 -3.83 -2.46 -5.27
N LEU A 173 -3.37 -1.99 -4.11
CA LEU A 173 -2.23 -2.59 -3.39
C LEU A 173 -2.51 -4.04 -2.98
N ARG A 174 -3.74 -4.35 -2.54
CA ARG A 174 -4.15 -5.70 -2.12
C ARG A 174 -4.21 -6.67 -3.28
N ILE A 175 -4.76 -6.25 -4.43
CA ILE A 175 -4.76 -7.05 -5.67
C ILE A 175 -3.32 -7.42 -6.06
N GLU A 176 -2.40 -6.47 -5.95
CA GLU A 176 -1.02 -6.68 -6.36
C GLU A 176 -0.26 -7.71 -5.51
N ILE A 177 -0.61 -7.85 -4.22
CA ILE A 177 -0.05 -8.89 -3.34
C ILE A 177 -0.90 -10.17 -3.34
N GLY A 178 -1.83 -10.32 -4.29
CA GLY A 178 -2.62 -11.53 -4.47
C GLY A 178 -3.72 -11.74 -3.42
N ILE A 179 -4.13 -10.68 -2.70
CA ILE A 179 -5.27 -10.74 -1.80
C ILE A 179 -6.55 -10.59 -2.62
N SER A 180 -7.50 -11.50 -2.39
CA SER A 180 -8.80 -11.44 -3.06
C SER A 180 -9.61 -10.22 -2.60
N GLU A 181 -10.22 -9.55 -3.58
CA GLU A 181 -11.13 -8.44 -3.38
C GLU A 181 -12.57 -8.90 -3.64
N ASP A 182 -13.48 -8.45 -2.79
CA ASP A 182 -14.92 -8.67 -2.94
C ASP A 182 -15.57 -7.30 -3.07
N ASP A 183 -16.03 -6.97 -4.27
CA ASP A 183 -16.62 -5.66 -4.57
C ASP A 183 -17.89 -5.37 -3.74
N VAL A 184 -18.61 -6.40 -3.30
CA VAL A 184 -19.78 -6.26 -2.42
C VAL A 184 -19.34 -5.93 -1.00
N ILE A 185 -18.26 -6.55 -0.50
CA ILE A 185 -17.66 -6.18 0.79
C ILE A 185 -17.06 -4.78 0.73
N ASN A 186 -16.30 -4.45 -0.31
CA ASN A 186 -15.68 -3.15 -0.49
C ASN A 186 -16.71 -2.02 -0.57
N SER A 187 -17.80 -2.22 -1.31
CA SER A 187 -18.91 -1.27 -1.37
C SER A 187 -19.56 -1.07 0.01
N ARG A 188 -19.71 -2.15 0.80
CA ARG A 188 -20.23 -2.06 2.18
C ARG A 188 -19.27 -1.32 3.11
N ILE A 189 -17.96 -1.55 3.00
CA ILE A 189 -16.93 -0.84 3.78
C ILE A 189 -16.95 0.66 3.44
N LEU A 190 -16.96 0.99 2.15
CA LEU A 190 -17.05 2.37 1.67
C LEU A 190 -18.29 3.08 2.22
N LYS A 191 -19.45 2.41 2.15
CA LYS A 191 -20.70 2.94 2.74
C LYS A 191 -20.57 3.18 4.24
N LYS A 192 -20.03 2.22 5.00
CA LYS A 192 -19.81 2.36 6.45
C LYS A 192 -18.87 3.53 6.79
N GLN A 193 -17.82 3.75 6.00
CA GLN A 193 -16.90 4.87 6.21
C GLN A 193 -17.58 6.22 5.96
N LYS A 194 -18.33 6.35 4.86
CA LYS A 194 -19.11 7.56 4.56
C LYS A 194 -20.13 7.85 5.67
N GLU A 195 -20.90 6.85 6.09
CA GLU A 195 -21.86 6.98 7.19
C GLU A 195 -21.19 7.34 8.52
N PHE A 196 -20.01 6.78 8.80
CA PHE A 196 -19.24 7.10 10.00
C PHE A 196 -18.72 8.54 9.96
N ALA A 197 -18.16 8.99 8.83
CA ALA A 197 -17.66 10.35 8.66
C ALA A 197 -18.79 11.38 8.87
N GLU A 198 -19.95 11.16 8.24
CA GLU A 198 -21.13 12.01 8.42
C GLU A 198 -21.64 12.01 9.86
N LYS A 199 -21.70 10.83 10.49
CA LYS A 199 -22.08 10.72 11.91
C LYS A 199 -21.12 11.49 12.82
N MET A 200 -19.82 11.43 12.55
CA MET A 200 -18.80 12.16 13.32
C MET A 200 -18.94 13.66 13.11
N LYS A 201 -19.05 14.12 11.85
CA LYS A 201 -19.28 15.53 11.49
C LYS A 201 -20.51 16.08 12.23
N ASN A 202 -21.63 15.38 12.17
CA ASN A 202 -22.87 15.76 12.86
C ASN A 202 -22.71 15.82 14.39
N LYS A 203 -21.99 14.85 14.99
CA LYS A 203 -21.70 14.90 16.44
C LYS A 203 -20.87 16.12 16.81
N ILE A 204 -19.85 16.42 16.02
CA ILE A 204 -18.96 17.54 16.29
C ILE A 204 -19.68 18.88 16.11
N MET A 205 -20.50 19.02 15.08
CA MET A 205 -21.37 20.19 14.89
C MET A 205 -22.31 20.41 16.08
N LYS A 206 -22.91 19.33 16.62
CA LYS A 206 -23.75 19.42 17.83
C LYS A 206 -22.95 19.87 19.06
N ILE A 207 -21.75 19.35 19.26
CA ILE A 207 -20.89 19.72 20.40
C ILE A 207 -20.40 21.16 20.29
N ARG A 208 -20.10 21.64 19.06
CA ARG A 208 -19.52 22.96 18.81
C ARG A 208 -20.55 24.09 18.63
N GLY A 209 -21.85 23.82 18.83
CA GLY A 209 -22.86 24.85 19.00
C GLY A 209 -23.74 25.19 17.79
N HIS A 210 -24.19 24.20 17.01
CA HIS A 210 -25.38 24.38 16.18
C HIS A 210 -26.65 23.82 16.86
N ASP A 211 -27.22 24.61 17.77
CA ASP A 211 -28.66 24.81 17.78
C ASP A 211 -28.96 25.78 16.62
N PHE A 212 -29.32 25.25 15.44
CA PHE A 212 -30.17 26.03 14.55
C PHE A 212 -31.58 25.89 15.10
N GLY A 213 -32.01 26.90 15.84
CA GLY A 213 -33.40 27.03 16.26
C GLY A 213 -34.34 26.87 15.07
N LEU A 214 -35.42 26.13 15.34
CA LEU A 214 -36.73 26.43 14.78
C LEU A 214 -37.05 27.93 14.94
#